data_AF-A0A7C2JL95-F1
#
_entry.id   AF-A0A7C2JL95-F1
#
_cell.length_a   1.000
_cell.length_b   1.000
_cell.length_c   1.000
_cell.angle_alpha   90.00
_cell.angle_beta   90.00
_cell.angle_gamma   90.00
#
_symmetry.space_group_name_H-M   'P 1'
#
loop_
_entity.id
_entity.type
_entity.pdbx_description
1 polymer ?
#
loop_
_entity_poly.entity_id
_entity_poly.type
_entity_poly.pdbx_seq_one_letter_code
_entity_poly.pdbx_strand_id
1 'polypeptide(L)' 'MSAFSGFRVIDFCQGIAGPMATMLLADFGAEVIKVEPPGGDRMREHPGYWCWTGNKRVVTLDLHQ' A
#
# COMPACT_ATOMS: atom_id res chain seq x y z
N MET A 1 7.21 21.07 -5.50
CA MET A 1 7.85 19.92 -4.82
C MET A 1 6.81 19.31 -3.90
N SER A 2 6.52 18.01 -4.05
CA SER A 2 5.65 17.30 -3.11
C SER A 2 6.47 16.81 -1.91
N ALA A 3 5.88 16.74 -0.71
CA ALA A 3 6.60 16.52 0.55
C ALA A 3 7.43 15.22 0.59
N PHE A 4 7.01 14.16 -0.11
CA PHE A 4 7.70 12.87 -0.17
C PHE A 4 8.16 12.50 -1.57
N SER A 5 8.33 13.48 -2.46
CA SER A 5 8.88 13.23 -3.79
C SER A 5 10.28 12.61 -3.70
N GLY A 6 10.51 11.53 -4.45
CA GLY A 6 11.79 10.81 -4.48
C GLY A 6 11.93 9.71 -3.41
N PHE A 7 10.98 9.58 -2.49
CA PHE A 7 10.95 8.46 -1.55
C PHE A 7 10.28 7.24 -2.17
N ARG A 8 10.84 6.05 -1.90
CA ARG A 8 10.24 4.76 -2.21
C ARG A 8 9.93 4.01 -0.93
N VAL A 9 8.69 3.56 -0.77
CA VAL A 9 8.18 2.89 0.44
C VAL A 9 7.67 1.51 0.08
N ILE A 10 8.11 0.50 0.80
CA ILE A 10 7.56 -0.86 0.72
C ILE A 10 6.55 -1.04 1.87
N ASP A 11 5.29 -1.25 1.52
CA ASP A 11 4.16 -1.36 2.44
C ASP A 11 3.76 -2.83 2.60
N PHE A 12 4.10 -3.42 3.76
CA PHE A 12 3.66 -4.77 4.16
C PHE A 12 2.43 -4.75 5.08
N CYS A 13 1.84 -3.58 5.34
CA CYS A 13 0.74 -3.47 6.27
C CYS A 13 -0.54 -4.10 5.70
N GLN A 14 -1.41 -4.56 6.60
CA GLN A 14 -2.73 -5.10 6.26
C GLN A 14 -3.84 -4.43 7.07
N GLY A 15 -5.09 -4.53 6.62
CA GLY A 15 -6.22 -3.92 7.31
C GLY A 15 -6.42 -2.46 6.91
N ILE A 16 -6.57 -1.59 7.90
CA ILE A 16 -6.96 -0.19 7.68
C ILE A 16 -5.82 0.77 7.99
N ALA A 17 -5.29 0.75 9.23
CA ALA A 17 -4.40 1.79 9.73
C ALA A 17 -3.12 1.98 8.88
N GLY A 18 -2.43 0.89 8.56
CA GLY A 18 -1.21 0.94 7.75
C GLY A 18 -1.47 1.38 6.31
N PRO A 19 -2.41 0.75 5.58
CA PRO A 19 -2.79 1.21 4.25
C PRO A 19 -3.24 2.68 4.20
N MET A 20 -3.96 3.19 5.21
CA MET A 20 -4.29 4.62 5.27
C MET A 20 -3.05 5.50 5.45
N ALA A 21 -2.11 5.11 6.31
CA ALA A 21 -0.89 5.87 6.51
C ALA A 21 -0.05 5.96 5.22
N THR A 22 0.14 4.84 4.53
CA THR A 22 0.93 4.79 3.30
C THR A 22 0.17 5.36 2.09
N MET A 23 -1.16 5.45 2.14
CA MET A 23 -1.97 6.18 1.15
C MET A 23 -1.60 7.67 1.19
N LEU A 24 -1.54 8.29 2.37
CA LEU A 24 -1.13 9.68 2.52
C LEU A 24 0.29 9.91 1.98
N LEU A 25 1.22 8.97 2.21
CA LEU A 25 2.57 9.07 1.65
C LEU A 25 2.54 9.06 0.12
N ALA A 26 1.74 8.18 -0.49
CA ALA A 26 1.58 8.12 -1.94
C ALA A 26 0.94 9.40 -2.50
N ASP A 27 -0.11 9.90 -1.84
CA ASP A 27 -0.81 11.15 -2.22
C ASP A 27 0.13 12.36 -2.16
N PHE A 28 1.08 12.36 -1.21
CA PHE A 28 2.12 13.37 -1.08
C PHE A 28 3.42 13.01 -1.83
N GLY A 29 3.35 12.12 -2.82
CA GLY A 29 4.34 11.95 -3.88
C GLY A 29 5.41 10.89 -3.65
N ALA A 30 5.25 10.02 -2.64
CA ALA A 30 6.09 8.84 -2.50
C ALA A 30 5.70 7.76 -3.52
N GLU A 31 6.68 6.98 -4.00
CA GLU A 31 6.42 5.74 -4.72
C GLU A 31 6.16 4.62 -3.70
N VAL A 32 4.90 4.23 -3.54
CA VAL A 32 4.50 3.21 -2.58
C VAL A 32 4.20 1.89 -3.30
N ILE A 33 4.90 0.84 -2.88
CA ILE A 33 4.70 -0.54 -3.36
C ILE A 33 4.10 -1.35 -2.22
N LYS A 34 2.83 -1.68 -2.32
CA LYS A 34 2.15 -2.58 -1.38
C LYS A 34 2.46 -4.03 -1.74
N VAL A 35 2.97 -4.77 -0.78
CA VAL A 35 3.26 -6.20 -0.92
C VAL A 35 2.16 -6.97 -0.20
N GLU A 36 1.51 -7.85 -0.93
CA GLU A 36 0.47 -8.72 -0.39
C GLU A 36 0.90 -10.18 -0.41
N PRO A 37 0.51 -10.97 0.60
CA PRO A 37 0.77 -12.40 0.58
C PRO A 37 -0.05 -13.08 -0.53
N PRO A 38 0.28 -14.32 -0.90
CA PRO A 38 -0.63 -15.19 -1.63
C PRO A 38 -1.98 -15.24 -0.89
N GLY A 39 -3.07 -14.85 -1.56
CA GLY A 39 -4.40 -14.67 -0.94
C GLY A 39 -4.82 -13.21 -0.74
N GLY A 40 -3.88 -12.26 -0.83
CA GLY A 40 -4.16 -10.83 -0.77
C GLY A 40 -4.29 -10.26 0.65
N ASP A 41 -4.54 -8.95 0.74
CA ASP A 41 -4.90 -8.30 2.01
C ASP A 41 -6.24 -8.83 2.54
N ARG A 42 -6.35 -9.03 3.85
CA ARG A 42 -7.59 -9.44 4.54
C ARG A 42 -8.77 -8.49 4.33
N MET A 43 -8.54 -7.24 3.92
CA MET A 43 -9.59 -6.27 3.62
C MET A 43 -9.87 -6.11 2.12
N ARG A 44 -9.30 -6.94 1.23
CA ARG A 44 -9.42 -6.77 -0.24
C ARG A 44 -10.86 -6.67 -0.75
N GLU A 45 -11.80 -7.34 -0.11
CA GLU A 45 -13.22 -7.31 -0.47
C GLU A 45 -13.98 -6.09 0.11
N HIS A 46 -13.41 -5.41 1.10
CA HIS A 46 -14.01 -4.23 1.69
C HIS A 46 -13.90 -3.05 0.69
N PRO A 47 -14.97 -2.30 0.39
CA PRO A 47 -14.92 -1.20 -0.58
C PRO A 47 -13.83 -0.16 -0.27
N GLY A 48 -13.58 0.10 1.01
CA GLY A 48 -12.53 1.02 1.47
C GLY A 48 -11.11 0.59 1.09
N TYR A 49 -10.84 -0.69 0.90
CA TYR A 49 -9.50 -1.17 0.51
C TYR A 49 -9.04 -0.51 -0.79
N TRP A 50 -9.91 -0.40 -1.79
CA TRP A 50 -9.57 0.23 -3.08
C TRP A 50 -9.21 1.71 -2.93
N CYS A 51 -9.84 2.41 -1.98
CA CYS A 51 -9.49 3.78 -1.63
C CYS A 51 -8.11 3.83 -0.97
N TRP A 52 -7.86 2.99 0.04
CA TRP A 52 -6.59 3.00 0.80
C TRP A 52 -5.40 2.45 0.02
N THR A 53 -5.62 1.70 -1.06
CA THR A 53 -4.57 1.29 -1.99
C THR A 53 -4.46 2.19 -3.21
N GLY A 54 -5.28 3.25 -3.28
CA GLY A 54 -5.18 4.26 -4.32
C GLY A 54 -3.77 4.85 -4.38
N ASN A 55 -3.28 5.12 -5.59
CA ASN A 55 -1.93 5.63 -5.88
C ASN A 55 -0.76 4.71 -5.49
N LYS A 56 -1.03 3.45 -5.10
CA LYS A 56 0.00 2.45 -4.82
C LYS A 56 0.11 1.44 -5.94
N ARG A 57 1.32 0.92 -6.15
CA ARG A 57 1.51 -0.31 -6.92
C ARG A 57 1.31 -1.50 -5.98
N VAL A 58 0.40 -2.40 -6.30
CA VAL A 58 0.19 -3.63 -5.53
C VAL A 58 0.91 -4.79 -6.22
N VAL A 59 1.71 -5.54 -5.46
CA VAL A 59 2.38 -6.77 -5.91
C VAL A 59 2.08 -7.90 -4.94
N THR A 60 2.01 -9.12 -5.45
CA THR A 60 1.87 -10.32 -4.62
C THR A 60 3.22 -11.01 -4.49
N LEU A 61 3.64 -11.29 -3.26
CA LEU A 61 4.90 -11.96 -2.94
C LEU A 61 4.70 -12.90 -1.75
N ASP A 62 5.13 -14.15 -1.90
CA ASP A 62 5.29 -15.06 -0.78
C ASP A 62 6.66 -14.83 -0.14
N LEU A 63 6.68 -14.52 1.17
CA LEU A 63 7.90 -14.24 1.92
C LEU A 63 8.45 -15.48 2.65
N HIS A 64 7.77 -16.62 2.54
CA HIS A 64 8.15 -17.87 3.18
C HIS A 64 8.76 -18.90 2.21
N GLN A 65 8.94 -18.53 0.94
CA GLN A 65 9.56 -19.34 -0.12
C GLN A 65 11.03 -18.97 -0.32
#